data_AF-A0A542XU57-F1
#
_entry.id   AF-A0A542XU57-F1
#
_cell.length_a   1.000
_cell.length_b   1.000
_cell.length_c   1.000
_cell.angle_alpha   90.00
_cell.angle_beta   90.00
_cell.angle_gamma   90.00
#
_symmetry.space_group_name_H-M   'P 1'
#
loop_
_entity.id
_entity.type
_entity.pdbx_description
1 polymer ?
#
loop_
_entity_poly.entity_id
_entity_poly.type
_entity_poly.pdbx_seq_one_letter_code
_entity_poly.pdbx_strand_id
1 'polypeptide(L)' 'MTGGPERVILAVHVRGIDGMCAGCRVWWSRLAPWPCWQVEWATSRLARASVARFLGGVR' A
#
# COMPACT_ATOMS: atom_id res chain seq x y z
N MET A 1 -5.71 32.92 20.21
CA MET A 1 -4.67 32.10 19.55
C MET A 1 -5.14 30.64 19.54
N THR A 2 -6.01 30.29 18.58
CA THR A 2 -6.45 28.91 18.38
C THR A 2 -5.58 28.27 17.30
N GLY A 3 -4.48 27.65 17.71
CA GLY A 3 -3.51 27.10 16.75
C GLY A 3 -2.32 26.43 17.38
N GLY A 4 -2.48 25.80 18.55
CA GLY A 4 -1.41 25.11 19.23
C GLY A 4 -1.30 23.67 18.72
N PRO A 5 -1.67 22.66 19.53
CA PRO A 5 -1.54 21.25 19.17
C PRO A 5 -2.17 20.85 17.83
N GLU A 6 -3.29 21.46 17.44
CA GLU A 6 -4.01 21.13 16.20
C GLU A 6 -3.15 21.39 14.96
N ARG A 7 -2.39 22.49 14.94
CA ARG A 7 -1.50 22.83 13.82
C ARG A 7 -0.33 21.86 13.72
N VAL A 8 0.21 21.43 14.87
CA VAL A 8 1.30 20.44 14.92
C VAL A 8 0.81 19.08 14.42
N ILE A 9 -0.37 18.66 14.86
CA ILE A 9 -1.00 17.41 14.43
C ILE A 9 -1.23 17.41 12.91
N LEU A 10 -1.79 18.50 12.36
CA LEU A 10 -2.01 18.62 10.91
C LEU A 10 -0.69 18.63 10.11
N ALA A 11 0.37 19.25 10.65
CA ALA A 11 1.68 19.30 9.99
C ALA A 11 2.32 17.91 9.83
N VAL A 12 2.09 16.99 10.79
CA VAL A 12 2.61 15.62 10.72
C VAL A 12 1.65 14.64 10.03
N HIS A 13 0.37 15.02 9.86
CA HIS A 13 -0.65 14.22 9.16
C HIS A 13 -0.71 14.56 7.66
N VAL A 14 0.43 14.41 6.97
CA VAL A 14 0.47 14.58 5.51
C VAL A 14 -0.29 13.45 4.83
N ARG A 15 -1.16 13.81 3.89
CA ARG A 15 -2.03 12.88 3.15
C ARG A 15 -1.23 12.09 2.12
N GLY A 16 -1.27 10.76 2.21
CA GLY A 16 -0.72 9.86 1.20
C GLY A 16 -1.57 9.79 -0.06
N ILE A 17 -1.08 9.07 -1.08
CA ILE A 17 -1.76 8.90 -2.38
C ILE A 17 -3.16 8.26 -2.28
N ASP A 18 -3.40 7.49 -1.22
CA ASP A 18 -4.67 6.83 -0.89
C ASP A 18 -5.58 7.70 0.00
N GLY A 19 -5.18 8.94 0.30
CA GLY A 19 -5.92 9.82 1.20
C GLY A 19 -5.62 9.61 2.69
N MET A 20 -4.73 8.70 3.07
CA MET A 20 -4.42 8.38 4.48
C MET A 20 -3.05 8.92 4.92
N CYS A 21 -2.93 9.36 6.17
CA CYS A 21 -1.61 9.66 6.76
C CYS A 21 -0.84 8.38 7.11
N ALA A 22 0.46 8.50 7.35
CA ALA A 22 1.31 7.36 7.73
C ALA A 22 0.81 6.62 8.98
N GLY A 23 0.35 7.35 10.00
CA GLY A 23 -0.19 6.76 11.23
C GLY A 23 -1.45 5.93 10.99
N CYS A 24 -2.42 6.49 10.25
CA CYS A 24 -3.63 5.76 9.85
C CYS A 24 -3.28 4.52 9.01
N ARG A 25 -2.32 4.63 8.07
CA ARG A 25 -1.88 3.50 7.26
C ARG A 25 -1.26 2.37 8.09
N VAL A 26 -0.42 2.71 9.08
CA VAL A 26 0.18 1.73 10.01
C VAL A 26 -0.87 1.04 10.88
N TRP A 27 -1.87 1.79 11.35
CA TRP A 27 -2.97 1.19 12.10
C TRP A 27 -3.77 0.20 11.24
N TRP A 28 -4.15 0.61 10.03
CA TRP A 28 -4.87 -0.25 9.09
C TRP A 28 -4.07 -1.47 8.65
N SER A 29 -2.75 -1.36 8.46
CA SER A 29 -1.91 -2.50 8.09
C SER A 29 -1.85 -3.59 9.15
N ARG A 30 -2.18 -3.29 10.42
CA ARG A 30 -2.32 -4.32 11.47
C ARG A 30 -3.55 -5.21 11.25
N LEU A 31 -4.58 -4.70 10.58
CA LEU A 31 -5.82 -5.45 10.28
C LEU A 31 -5.71 -6.25 8.98
N ALA A 32 -4.84 -5.82 8.06
CA ALA A 32 -4.53 -6.53 6.83
C ALA A 32 -3.00 -6.77 6.77
N PRO A 33 -2.49 -7.75 7.54
CA PRO A 33 -1.05 -8.01 7.61
C PRO A 33 -0.50 -8.34 6.22
N TRP A 34 0.74 -7.92 5.98
CA TRP A 34 1.46 -8.28 4.77
C TRP A 34 1.85 -9.77 4.81
N PRO A 35 1.60 -10.54 3.72
CA PRO A 35 0.89 -10.15 2.51
C PRO A 35 -0.64 -10.23 2.65
N CYS A 36 -1.35 -9.18 2.21
CA CYS A 36 -2.80 -9.23 2.12
C CYS A 36 -3.24 -9.98 0.85
N TRP A 37 -4.47 -10.50 0.86
CA TRP A 37 -5.00 -11.32 -0.24
C TRP A 37 -4.90 -10.64 -1.63
N GLN A 38 -5.00 -9.32 -1.70
CA GLN A 38 -4.87 -8.58 -2.96
C GLN A 38 -3.47 -8.72 -3.55
N VAL A 39 -2.44 -8.71 -2.71
CA VAL A 39 -1.07 -8.80 -3.21
C VAL A 39 -0.65 -10.24 -3.45
N GLU A 40 -1.16 -11.20 -2.68
CA GLU A 40 -1.08 -12.62 -3.04
C GLU A 40 -1.67 -12.86 -4.44
N TRP A 41 -2.86 -12.33 -4.71
CA TRP A 41 -3.51 -12.42 -6.02
C TRP A 41 -2.68 -11.75 -7.13
N ALA A 42 -2.22 -10.51 -6.90
CA ALA A 42 -1.46 -9.74 -7.87
C ALA A 42 -0.12 -10.41 -8.20
N THR A 43 0.61 -10.86 -7.17
CA THR A 43 1.89 -11.57 -7.31
C THR A 43 1.70 -12.88 -8.07
N SER A 44 0.67 -13.66 -7.71
CA SER A 44 0.33 -14.89 -8.40
C SER A 44 0.02 -14.66 -9.89
N ARG A 45 -0.72 -13.59 -10.21
CA ARG A 45 -1.05 -13.24 -11.60
C ARG A 45 0.20 -12.79 -12.38
N LEU A 46 1.04 -11.96 -11.77
CA LEU A 46 2.29 -11.49 -12.37
C LEU A 46 3.27 -12.64 -12.63
N ALA A 47 3.37 -13.59 -11.69
CA ALA A 47 4.19 -14.79 -11.85
C ALA A 47 3.72 -15.63 -13.06
N ARG A 48 2.41 -15.92 -13.16
CA ARG A 48 1.85 -16.64 -14.31
C ARG A 48 2.09 -15.93 -15.64
N ALA A 49 1.90 -14.61 -15.69
CA ALA A 49 2.16 -13.82 -16.89
C ALA A 49 3.64 -13.87 -17.29
N SER A 50 4.54 -13.78 -16.32
CA SER A 50 5.99 -13.87 -16.54
C SER A 50 6.40 -15.24 -17.10
N VAL A 51 5.88 -16.33 -16.53
CA VAL A 51 6.12 -17.70 -17.03
C VAL A 51 5.59 -17.88 -18.44
N ALA A 52 4.37 -17.45 -18.71
CA ALA A 52 3.78 -17.54 -20.06
C ALA A 52 4.60 -16.78 -21.10
N ARG A 53 5.09 -15.57 -20.76
CA ARG A 53 5.96 -14.78 -21.63
C ARG A 53 7.29 -15.48 -21.91
N PHE A 54 7.90 -16.06 -20.87
CA PHE A 54 9.16 -16.78 -21.01
C PHE A 54 9.00 -18.00 -21.93
N LEU A 55 8.03 -18.87 -21.66
CA LEU A 55 7.80 -20.08 -22.47
C LEU A 55 7.32 -19.76 -23.90
N GLY A 56 6.54 -18.70 -24.09
CA GLY A 56 6.09 -18.26 -25.41
C GLY A 56 7.20 -17.66 -26.28
N GLY A 57 8.29 -17.17 -25.67
CA GLY A 57 9.48 -16.66 -26.36
C GLY A 57 10.54 -17.72 -26.67
N VAL A 58 10.33 -18.98 -26.29
CA VAL A 58 11.20 -20.14 -26.58
C VAL A 58 10.76 -20.88 -27.85
N ARG A 59 10.03 -20.22 -28.76
CA ARG A 59 9.68 -20.76 -30.08
C ARG A 59 10.66 -20.32 -31.14
#